data_AF-A0A3M8H655-F1
#
_entry.id   AF-A0A3M8H655-F1
#
_cell.length_a   1.000
_cell.length_b   1.000
_cell.length_c   1.000
_cell.angle_alpha   90.00
_cell.angle_beta   90.00
_cell.angle_gamma   90.00
#
_symmetry.space_group_name_H-M   'P 1'
#
loop_
_entity.id
_entity.type
_entity.pdbx_description
1 polymer ?
#
loop_
_entity_poly.entity_id
_entity_poly.type
_entity_poly.pdbx_seq_one_letter_code
_entity_poly.pdbx_strand_id
1 'polypeptide(L)'
;MLFIMIVFSIPVYGYGIWSLYEPEESYFFLDRWRYKEVPELSDIQIKLIRIGSVMGMIIWTAIIIVVAIDTFTPDPPLPSIDVLN
;
A
#
# COMPACT_ATOMS: atom_id res chain seq x y z
N MET A 1 -11.49 -9.67 7.09
CA MET A 1 -10.21 -9.30 6.44
C MET A 1 -9.77 -7.88 6.80
N LEU A 2 -10.71 -6.94 6.93
CA LEU A 2 -10.45 -5.53 7.23
C LEU A 2 -9.50 -5.26 8.41
N PHE A 3 -9.67 -5.93 9.57
CA PHE A 3 -8.81 -5.72 10.74
C PHE A 3 -7.32 -5.91 10.42
N ILE A 4 -6.97 -7.02 9.76
CA ILE A 4 -5.59 -7.33 9.37
C ILE A 4 -5.06 -6.24 8.43
N MET A 5 -5.85 -5.84 7.43
CA MET A 5 -5.45 -4.77 6.51
C MET A 5 -5.18 -3.44 7.22
N ILE A 6 -6.01 -3.05 8.19
CA ILE A 6 -5.80 -1.81 8.94
C ILE A 6 -4.48 -1.87 9.72
N VAL A 7 -4.21 -2.97 10.42
CA VAL A 7 -2.95 -3.13 11.17
C VAL A 7 -1.73 -3.05 10.25
N PHE A 8 -1.75 -3.76 9.12
CA PHE A 8 -0.67 -3.72 8.14
C PHE A 8 -0.59 -2.42 7.33
N SER A 9 -1.66 -1.62 7.31
CA SER A 9 -1.63 -0.31 6.64
C SER A 9 -0.77 0.71 7.39
N ILE A 10 -0.60 0.56 8.71
CA ILE A 10 0.20 1.48 9.53
C ILE A 10 1.63 1.61 9.00
N PRO A 11 2.42 0.52 8.84
CA PRO A 11 3.76 0.63 8.27
C PRO A 11 3.77 1.09 6.81
N VAL A 12 2.73 0.79 6.02
CA VAL A 12 2.62 1.24 4.61
C VAL A 12 2.50 2.77 4.54
N TYR A 13 1.60 3.36 5.32
CA TYR A 13 1.48 4.82 5.40
C TYR A 13 2.70 5.45 6.05
N GLY A 14 3.27 4.82 7.09
CA GLY A 14 4.51 5.28 7.71
C GLY A 14 5.65 5.37 6.69
N TYR A 15 5.85 4.33 5.89
CA TYR A 15 6.85 4.32 4.82
C TYR A 15 6.52 5.33 3.71
N GLY A 16 5.25 5.43 3.30
CA GLY A 16 4.81 6.40 2.30
C GLY A 16 5.07 7.84 2.72
N ILE A 17 4.77 8.19 3.98
CA ILE A 17 5.03 9.51 4.56
C ILE A 17 6.53 9.75 4.69
N TRP A 18 7.29 8.79 5.22
CA TRP A 18 8.74 8.91 5.34
C TRP A 18 9.40 9.18 3.98
N SER A 19 8.96 8.47 2.95
CA SER A 19 9.44 8.63 1.58
C SER A 19 9.11 9.98 0.92
N LEU A 20 8.22 10.79 1.52
CA LEU A 20 8.00 12.17 1.06
C LEU A 20 9.06 13.12 1.61
N TYR A 21 9.41 12.97 2.88
CA TYR A 21 10.38 13.81 3.57
C TYR A 21 11.82 13.42 3.21
N GLU A 22 12.12 12.12 3.23
CA GLU A 22 13.47 11.57 3.03
C GLU A 22 13.46 10.51 1.90
N PRO A 23 13.25 10.92 0.64
CA PRO A 23 13.06 10.02 -0.50
C PRO A 23 14.30 9.18 -0.83
N GLU A 24 15.50 9.73 -0.63
CA GLU A 24 16.75 8.98 -0.83
C GLU A 24 16.91 7.88 0.19
N GLU A 25 16.63 8.21 1.45
CA GLU A 25 16.81 7.31 2.56
C GLU A 25 15.78 6.17 2.55
N SER A 26 14.53 6.49 2.18
CA SER A 26 13.46 5.49 2.01
C SER A 26 13.75 4.56 0.83
N TYR A 27 14.21 5.09 -0.31
CA TYR A 27 14.47 4.30 -1.52
C TYR A 27 15.52 3.21 -1.28
N PHE A 28 16.57 3.53 -0.51
CA PHE A 28 17.60 2.55 -0.19
C PHE A 28 17.34 1.75 1.09
N PHE A 29 16.24 1.97 1.83
CA PHE A 29 16.02 1.38 3.16
C PHE A 29 16.32 -0.13 3.26
N LEU A 30 15.89 -0.92 2.27
CA LEU A 30 16.16 -2.36 2.21
C LEU A 30 17.32 -2.78 1.30
N ASP A 31 17.98 -1.82 0.67
CA ASP A 31 19.05 -2.03 -0.31
C ASP A 31 20.40 -1.43 0.14
N ARG A 32 20.49 -0.79 1.32
CA ARG A 32 21.72 -0.12 1.79
C ARG A 32 22.93 -1.05 1.86
N TRP A 33 22.71 -2.31 2.19
CA TRP A 33 23.73 -3.36 2.30
C TRP A 33 24.29 -3.83 0.95
N ARG A 34 23.62 -3.50 -0.16
CA ARG A 34 24.08 -3.86 -1.53
C ARG A 34 25.25 -2.99 -1.98
N TYR A 35 25.40 -1.79 -1.42
CA TYR A 35 26.32 -0.78 -1.93
C TYR A 35 27.45 -0.53 -0.94
N LYS A 36 28.66 -0.32 -1.46
CA LYS A 36 29.83 0.07 -0.67
C LYS A 36 29.69 1.50 -0.14
N GLU A 37 29.05 2.37 -0.94
CA GLU A 37 28.72 3.77 -0.64
C GLU A 37 27.31 4.03 -1.19
N VAL A 38 26.51 4.83 -0.50
CA VAL A 38 25.11 5.09 -0.89
C VAL A 38 25.11 5.87 -2.21
N PRO A 39 24.43 5.37 -3.26
CA PRO A 39 24.36 6.09 -4.53
C PRO A 39 23.56 7.38 -4.39
N GLU A 40 24.00 8.44 -5.06
CA GLU A 40 23.22 9.67 -5.17
C GLU A 40 22.07 9.49 -6.17
N LEU A 41 20.87 9.96 -5.82
CA LEU A 41 19.73 9.96 -6.72
C LEU A 41 19.66 11.26 -7.50
N SER A 42 19.24 11.18 -8.76
CA SER A 42 18.92 12.37 -9.55
C SER A 42 17.65 13.05 -9.05
N ASP A 43 17.53 14.36 -9.28
CA ASP A 43 16.34 15.15 -8.94
C ASP A 43 15.04 14.57 -9.51
N ILE A 44 15.13 14.00 -10.73
CA ILE A 44 13.99 13.37 -11.40
C ILE A 44 13.55 12.12 -10.65
N GLN A 45 14.49 11.28 -10.21
CA GLN A 45 14.19 10.09 -9.41
C GLN A 45 13.56 10.46 -8.07
N ILE A 46 14.12 11.47 -7.39
CA ILE A 46 13.58 11.99 -6.13
C ILE A 46 12.13 12.46 -6.31
N LYS A 47 11.87 13.21 -7.39
CA LYS A 47 10.51 13.68 -7.71
C LYS A 47 9.56 12.52 -8.01
N LEU A 48 10.04 11.50 -8.74
CA LEU A 48 9.25 10.32 -9.06
C LEU A 48 8.93 9.49 -7.81
N ILE A 49 9.88 9.34 -6.89
CA ILE A 49 9.67 8.67 -5.60
C ILE A 49 8.56 9.39 -4.82
N ARG A 50 8.66 10.71 -4.66
CA ARG A 50 7.63 11.49 -3.95
C ARG A 50 6.24 11.35 -4.56
N ILE A 51 6.13 11.50 -5.89
CA ILE A 51 4.84 11.33 -6.60
C ILE A 51 4.33 9.90 -6.46
N GLY A 52 5.23 8.91 -6.60
CA GLY A 52 4.93 7.50 -6.43
C GLY A 52 4.43 7.18 -5.03
N SER A 53 5.02 7.77 -3.98
CA SER A 53 4.57 7.61 -2.58
C SER A 53 3.17 8.17 -2.37
N VAL A 54 2.86 9.37 -2.90
CA VAL A 54 1.51 9.94 -2.85
C VAL A 54 0.51 9.04 -3.57
N MET A 55 0.81 8.67 -4.81
CA MET A 55 -0.05 7.79 -5.61
C MET A 55 -0.25 6.43 -4.94
N GLY A 56 0.80 5.85 -4.38
CA GLY A 56 0.76 4.60 -3.63
C GLY A 56 -0.18 4.68 -2.43
N MET A 57 -0.09 5.76 -1.64
CA MET A 57 -1.01 5.98 -0.52
C MET A 57 -2.46 6.15 -0.98
N ILE A 58 -2.72 6.85 -2.09
CA ILE A 58 -4.07 6.99 -2.66
C ILE A 58 -4.64 5.62 -3.06
N ILE A 59 -3.87 4.84 -3.83
CA ILE A 59 -4.28 3.51 -4.28
C ILE A 59 -4.51 2.59 -3.08
N TRP A 60 -3.62 2.61 -2.09
CA TRP A 60 -3.75 1.81 -0.88
C TRP A 60 -5.03 2.17 -0.09
N THR A 61 -5.35 3.46 -0.01
CA THR A 61 -6.59 3.94 0.62
C THR A 61 -7.82 3.43 -0.12
N ALA A 62 -7.80 3.45 -1.46
CA ALA A 62 -8.90 2.93 -2.27
C ALA A 62 -9.12 1.42 -2.03
N ILE A 63 -8.04 0.63 -1.91
CA ILE A 63 -8.12 -0.81 -1.59
C ILE A 63 -8.76 -1.03 -0.21
N ILE A 64 -8.36 -0.23 0.80
CA ILE A 64 -8.96 -0.31 2.15
C ILE A 64 -10.46 -0.02 2.09
N ILE A 65 -10.89 0.98 1.32
CA ILE A 65 -12.31 1.32 1.17
C ILE A 65 -13.09 0.16 0.56
N VAL A 66 -12.58 -0.45 -0.51
CA VAL A 66 -13.25 -1.61 -1.16
C VAL A 66 -13.41 -2.77 -0.18
N VAL A 67 -12.35 -3.11 0.55
CA VAL A 67 -12.40 -4.20 1.53
C VAL A 67 -13.29 -3.86 2.73
N ALA A 68 -13.39 -2.59 3.10
CA ALA A 68 -14.34 -2.15 4.11
C ALA A 68 -15.78 -2.36 3.65
N ILE A 69 -16.11 -1.95 2.42
CA ILE A 69 -17.45 -2.16 1.84
C ILE A 69 -17.81 -3.64 1.82
N ASP A 70 -16.90 -4.50 1.33
CA ASP A 70 -17.06 -5.96 1.30
C ASP A 70 -17.29 -6.54 2.71
N THR A 71 -16.53 -6.07 3.70
CA THR A 71 -16.65 -6.54 5.09
C THR A 71 -18.01 -6.16 5.72
N PHE A 72 -18.62 -5.04 5.34
CA PHE A 72 -19.91 -4.58 5.86
C PHE A 72 -21.10 -4.90 4.95
N THR A 73 -20.86 -5.40 3.75
CA THR A 73 -21.90 -5.75 2.76
C THR A 73 -21.70 -7.20 2.32
N PRO A 74 -22.01 -8.18 3.19
CA PRO A 74 -21.80 -9.58 2.87
C PRO A 74 -22.66 -10.01 1.68
N ASP A 75 -22.13 -10.94 0.89
CA ASP A 75 -22.84 -11.51 -0.26
C ASP A 75 -24.20 -12.07 0.15
N PRO A 76 -25.23 -11.94 -0.70
CA PRO A 76 -26.50 -12.58 -0.47
C PRO A 76 -26.31 -14.10 -0.33
N PRO A 77 -27.17 -14.78 0.45
CA PRO A 77 -27.09 -16.23 0.59
C PRO A 77 -27.19 -16.89 -0.79
N LEU A 78 -26.45 -17.98 -0.97
CA LEU A 78 -26.52 -18.76 -2.21
C LEU A 78 -27.97 -19.13 -2.51
N PRO A 79 -28.39 -19.07 -3.79
CA PRO A 79 -29.74 -19.48 -4.17
C PRO A 79 -29.99 -20.92 -3.69
N SER A 80 -31.19 -21.17 -3.16
CA SER A 80 -31.60 -22.53 -2.78
C SER A 80 -31.50 -23.41 -4.01
N ILE A 81 -30.67 -24.46 -3.91
CA ILE A 81 -30.70 -25.53 -4.89
C ILE A 81 -32.01 -26.28 -4.62
N ASP A 82 -33.02 -26.04 -5.44
CA ASP A 82 -34.21 -26.87 -5.48
C ASP A 82 -33.79 -28.25 -6.01
N VAL A 83 -33.26 -29.09 -5.12
CA VAL A 83 -32.98 -30.50 -5.39
C VAL A 83 -34.33 -31.21 -5.40
N LEU A 84 -35.17 -30.99 -6.41
CA LEU A 84 -36.36 -31.78 -6.73
C LEU A 84 -36.98 -31.29 -8.06
N ASN A 85 -36.49 -31.84 -9.17
CA ASN A 85 -37.29 -32.32 -10.31
C ASN A 85 -36.43 -33.27 -11.15
#